data_AF-A0A4Y2L576-F1
#
_entry.id   AF-A0A4Y2L576-F1
#
_cell.length_a   1.000
_cell.length_b   1.000
_cell.length_c   1.000
_cell.angle_alpha   90.00
_cell.angle_beta   90.00
_cell.angle_gamma   90.00
#
_symmetry.space_group_name_H-M   'P 1'
#
loop_
_entity.id
_entity.type
_entity.pdbx_description
1 polymer ?
#
loop_
_entity_poly.entity_id
_entity_poly.type
_entity_poly.pdbx_seq_one_letter_code
_entity_poly.pdbx_strand_id
1 'polypeptide(L)'
;MELHLFFEKELSDKFNKCEFLAVGFDESLNKVTQKQQMDSKVRFWDEQKKNNNNKVCTRYLTLVFLGRTRSIDLLQAFKDGLKFVDLKKKILQISMDDPNPVNQKFLKDLKADLNTDC
;
A
#
# COMPACT_ATOMS: atom_id res chain seq x y z
N MET A 1 -14.40 12.97 -13.20
CA MET A 1 -14.69 11.79 -12.34
C MET A 1 -14.37 10.46 -13.05
N GLU A 2 -14.48 10.37 -14.38
CA GLU A 2 -14.24 9.13 -15.15
C GLU A 2 -12.77 8.64 -15.16
N LEU A 3 -11.80 9.55 -15.18
CA LEU A 3 -10.37 9.18 -15.20
C LEU A 3 -9.91 8.45 -13.94
N HIS A 4 -10.44 8.83 -12.77
CA HIS A 4 -10.10 8.20 -11.49
C HIS A 4 -10.52 6.72 -11.47
N LEU A 5 -11.79 6.46 -11.81
CA LEU A 5 -12.34 5.11 -11.88
C LEU A 5 -11.60 4.25 -12.92
N PHE A 6 -11.18 4.85 -14.03
CA PHE A 6 -10.37 4.17 -15.04
C PHE A 6 -9.02 3.70 -14.47
N PHE A 7 -8.27 4.58 -13.81
CA PHE A 7 -6.95 4.22 -13.24
C PHE A 7 -7.06 3.23 -12.08
N GLU A 8 -8.06 3.38 -11.20
CA GLU A 8 -8.31 2.41 -10.13
C GLU A 8 -8.60 1.02 -10.67
N LYS A 9 -9.45 0.93 -11.71
CA LYS A 9 -9.77 -0.33 -12.36
C LYS A 9 -8.56 -0.94 -13.04
N GLU A 10 -7.77 -0.15 -13.77
CA GLU A 10 -6.55 -0.64 -14.42
C GLU A 10 -5.53 -1.18 -13.40
N LEU A 11 -5.34 -0.47 -12.28
CA LEU A 11 -4.47 -0.91 -11.18
C LEU A 11 -4.99 -2.18 -10.52
N SER A 12 -6.29 -2.24 -10.22
CA SER A 12 -6.93 -3.42 -9.64
C SER A 12 -6.79 -4.64 -10.56
N ASP A 13 -7.04 -4.49 -11.86
CA ASP A 13 -6.88 -5.55 -12.85
C ASP A 13 -5.44 -6.06 -12.92
N LYS A 14 -4.45 -5.18 -12.76
CA LYS A 14 -3.03 -5.56 -12.69
C LYS A 14 -2.73 -6.32 -11.41
N PHE A 15 -3.15 -5.81 -10.25
CA PHE A 15 -2.91 -6.44 -8.95
C PHE A 15 -3.56 -7.83 -8.85
N ASN A 16 -4.73 -8.00 -9.45
CA ASN A 16 -5.42 -9.29 -9.49
C ASN A 16 -4.63 -10.35 -10.25
N LYS A 17 -3.96 -9.95 -11.35
CA LYS A 17 -3.12 -10.82 -12.17
C LYS A 17 -1.76 -11.12 -11.54
N CYS A 18 -1.23 -10.21 -10.74
CA CYS A 18 0.02 -10.43 -10.01
C CYS A 18 -0.18 -11.45 -8.89
N GLU A 19 0.75 -12.38 -8.73
CA GLU A 19 0.73 -13.32 -7.61
C GLU A 19 0.99 -12.59 -6.29
N PHE A 20 2.01 -11.74 -6.28
CA PHE A 20 2.48 -11.03 -5.10
C PHE A 20 2.66 -9.53 -5.35
N LEU A 21 2.51 -8.76 -4.27
CA LEU A 21 2.69 -7.32 -4.20
C LEU A 21 3.67 -6.98 -3.07
N ALA A 22 4.53 -6.01 -3.33
CA ALA A 22 5.29 -5.31 -2.30
C ALA A 22 4.70 -3.91 -2.12
N VAL A 23 4.35 -3.55 -0.89
CA VAL A 23 3.77 -2.22 -0.60
C VAL A 23 4.78 -1.40 0.16
N GLY A 24 5.07 -0.20 -0.33
CA GLY A 24 5.82 0.81 0.39
C GLY A 24 4.91 1.92 0.90
N PHE A 25 5.18 2.44 2.09
CA PHE A 25 4.67 3.76 2.47
C PHE A 25 5.77 4.61 3.08
N ASP A 26 5.69 5.91 2.83
CA ASP A 26 6.58 6.92 3.40
C ASP A 26 5.72 7.93 4.18
N GLU A 27 6.18 8.39 5.33
CA GLU A 27 5.53 9.36 6.21
C GLU A 27 6.24 10.71 6.12
N SER A 28 5.48 11.79 5.91
CA SER A 28 6.06 13.12 5.85
C SER A 28 5.13 14.22 6.39
N LEU A 29 5.73 15.27 6.94
CA LEU A 29 4.98 16.47 7.33
C LEU A 29 4.73 17.32 6.09
N ASN A 30 3.48 17.41 5.66
CA ASN A 30 3.08 18.31 4.59
C ASN A 30 3.13 19.76 5.10
N LYS A 31 4.13 20.52 4.63
CA LYS A 31 4.43 21.88 5.12
C LYS A 31 3.32 22.90 4.82
N VAL A 32 2.47 22.65 3.84
CA VAL A 32 1.36 23.57 3.48
C VAL A 32 0.19 23.36 4.43
N THR A 33 -0.23 22.11 4.60
CA THR A 33 -1.39 21.77 5.43
C THR A 33 -1.07 21.62 6.91
N GLN A 34 0.23 21.55 7.26
CA GLN A 34 0.73 21.23 8.60
C GLN A 34 0.16 19.91 9.14
N LYS A 35 -0.13 18.97 8.25
CA LYS A 35 -0.62 17.63 8.57
C LYS A 35 0.41 16.58 8.21
N GLN A 36 0.41 15.50 8.98
CA GLN A 36 1.18 14.33 8.61
C GLN A 36 0.52 13.66 7.43
N GLN A 37 1.34 13.09 6.56
CA GLN A 37 0.92 12.52 5.28
C GLN A 37 1.58 11.16 5.13
N MET A 38 0.81 10.17 4.70
CA MET A 38 1.28 8.84 4.36
C MET A 38 1.08 8.63 2.87
N ASP A 39 2.19 8.48 2.16
CA ASP A 39 2.24 8.24 0.72
C ASP A 39 2.47 6.76 0.47
N SER A 40 1.51 6.09 -0.16
CA SER A 40 1.59 4.64 -0.44
C SER A 40 1.92 4.37 -1.90
N LYS A 41 2.82 3.42 -2.12
CA LYS A 41 3.24 2.92 -3.44
C LYS A 41 3.22 1.40 -3.46
N VAL A 42 2.82 0.83 -4.59
CA VAL A 42 2.80 -0.63 -4.79
C VAL A 42 3.80 -0.99 -5.87
N ARG A 43 4.61 -2.00 -5.59
CA ARG A 43 5.55 -2.62 -6.52
C ARG A 43 5.10 -4.04 -6.84
N PHE A 44 5.08 -4.37 -8.11
CA PHE A 44 4.61 -5.66 -8.60
C PHE A 44 5.32 -6.06 -9.88
N TRP A 45 5.28 -7.34 -10.21
CA TRP A 45 5.77 -7.89 -11.47
C TRP A 45 4.67 -7.78 -12.53
N ASP A 46 4.90 -6.96 -13.56
CA ASP A 46 3.98 -6.80 -14.70
C ASP A 46 4.35 -7.81 -15.79
N GLU A 47 3.63 -8.93 -15.83
CA GLU A 47 3.78 -9.94 -16.88
C GLU A 47 3.07 -9.50 -18.16
N GLN A 48 3.86 -9.16 -19.18
CA GLN A 48 3.33 -8.83 -20.50
C GLN A 48 3.66 -9.96 -21.49
N LYS A 49 2.89 -11.05 -21.40
CA LYS A 49 3.06 -12.26 -22.23
C LYS A 49 3.04 -11.98 -23.74
N LYS A 50 2.34 -10.93 -24.18
CA LYS A 50 2.21 -10.59 -25.62
C LYS A 50 3.47 -10.01 -26.25
N ASN A 51 4.37 -9.39 -25.48
CA ASN A 51 5.57 -8.71 -26.00
C ASN A 51 6.87 -9.15 -25.29
N ASN A 52 6.81 -10.21 -24.47
CA ASN A 52 7.92 -10.73 -23.65
C ASN A 52 8.64 -9.64 -22.84
N ASN A 53 7.93 -8.59 -22.44
CA ASN A 53 8.49 -7.42 -21.75
C ASN A 53 8.10 -7.41 -20.28
N ASN A 54 8.47 -8.49 -19.58
CA ASN A 54 8.21 -8.60 -18.15
C ASN A 54 9.10 -7.62 -17.39
N LYS A 55 8.50 -6.89 -16.44
CA LYS A 55 9.22 -5.84 -15.70
C LYS A 55 8.65 -5.63 -14.31
N VAL A 56 9.51 -5.15 -13.42
CA VAL A 56 9.06 -4.59 -12.14
C VAL A 56 8.42 -3.23 -12.40
N CYS A 57 7.16 -3.08 -12.02
CA CYS A 57 6.46 -1.80 -12.03
C CYS A 57 6.30 -1.29 -10.60
N THR A 58 6.54 0.01 -10.39
CA THR A 58 6.11 0.72 -9.18
C THR A 58 5.02 1.72 -9.58
N ARG A 59 3.95 1.78 -8.80
CA ARG A 59 2.84 2.73 -9.00
C ARG A 59 2.50 3.40 -7.69
N TYR A 60 2.28 4.70 -7.76
CA TYR A 60 1.68 5.44 -6.67
C TYR A 60 0.24 4.96 -6.47
N LEU A 61 -0.13 4.69 -5.23
CA LEU A 61 -1.44 4.15 -4.87
C LEU A 61 -2.34 5.26 -4.37
N THR A 62 -1.95 5.90 -3.28
CA THR A 62 -2.77 6.91 -2.62
C THR A 62 -1.96 7.74 -1.64
N LEU A 63 -2.56 8.87 -1.25
CA LEU A 63 -2.11 9.81 -0.23
C LEU A 63 -3.16 9.85 0.88
N VAL A 64 -2.76 9.73 2.14
CA VAL A 64 -3.67 9.94 3.26
C VAL A 64 -3.09 10.98 4.22
N PHE A 65 -3.87 12.02 4.52
CA PHE A 65 -3.54 12.94 5.60
C PHE A 65 -3.93 12.35 6.95
N LEU A 66 -2.94 12.25 7.83
CA LEU A 66 -3.08 11.75 9.19
C LEU A 66 -3.15 12.94 10.16
N GLY A 67 -4.13 12.89 11.08
CA GLY A 67 -4.22 13.88 12.15
C GLY A 67 -3.15 13.67 13.23
N ARG A 68 -2.88 12.41 13.55
CA ARG A 68 -1.78 11.96 14.41
C ARG A 68 -1.10 10.77 13.74
N THR A 69 0.16 10.54 14.07
CA THR A 69 0.95 9.43 13.53
C THR A 69 1.11 8.33 14.57
N ARG A 70 -0.01 7.78 15.05
CA ARG A 70 0.02 6.58 15.91
C ARG A 70 -0.02 5.34 15.03
N SER A 71 0.43 4.21 15.58
CA SER A 71 0.46 2.95 14.84
C SER A 71 -0.93 2.51 14.34
N ILE A 72 -1.99 2.79 15.11
CA ILE A 72 -3.37 2.49 14.73
C ILE A 72 -3.85 3.35 13.55
N ASP A 73 -3.40 4.60 13.48
CA ASP A 73 -3.78 5.52 12.40
C ASP A 73 -3.10 5.09 11.09
N LEU A 74 -1.82 4.68 11.16
CA LEU A 74 -1.09 4.08 10.03
C LEU A 74 -1.72 2.76 9.58
N LEU A 75 -2.10 1.89 10.52
CA LEU A 75 -2.72 0.60 10.20
C LEU A 75 -4.04 0.77 9.46
N GLN A 76 -4.89 1.68 9.94
CA GLN A 76 -6.17 1.97 9.30
C GLN A 76 -5.96 2.57 7.90
N ALA A 77 -5.09 3.57 7.76
CA ALA A 77 -4.80 4.20 6.47
C ALA A 77 -4.21 3.20 5.46
N PHE A 78 -3.31 2.31 5.91
CA PHE A 78 -2.74 1.25 5.08
C PHE A 78 -3.82 0.29 4.56
N LYS A 79 -4.70 -0.20 5.44
CA LYS A 79 -5.78 -1.12 5.08
C LYS A 79 -6.80 -0.45 4.15
N ASP A 80 -7.17 0.79 4.44
CA ASP A 80 -8.14 1.53 3.62
C ASP A 80 -7.61 1.77 2.21
N GLY A 81 -6.32 2.12 2.09
CA GLY A 81 -5.64 2.31 0.81
C GLY A 81 -5.56 1.03 -0.03
N LEU A 82 -5.57 -0.15 0.61
CA LEU A 82 -5.48 -1.45 -0.05
C LEU A 82 -6.75 -2.30 0.09
N LYS A 83 -7.89 -1.70 0.41
CA LYS A 83 -9.17 -2.42 0.65
C LYS A 83 -9.62 -3.32 -0.50
N PHE A 84 -9.12 -3.07 -1.71
CA PHE A 84 -9.41 -3.82 -2.92
C PHE A 84 -8.40 -4.96 -3.21
N VAL A 85 -7.46 -5.20 -2.30
CA VAL A 85 -6.44 -6.24 -2.38
C VAL A 85 -6.66 -7.25 -1.25
N ASP A 86 -6.63 -8.54 -1.56
CA ASP A 86 -6.58 -9.62 -0.55
C ASP A 86 -5.18 -9.62 0.11
N LEU A 87 -5.03 -8.84 1.18
CA LEU A 87 -3.74 -8.61 1.84
C LEU A 87 -3.07 -9.90 2.30
N LYS A 88 -3.85 -10.86 2.83
CA LYS A 88 -3.33 -12.12 3.38
C LYS A 88 -2.69 -12.99 2.30
N LYS A 89 -3.25 -12.97 1.08
CA LYS A 89 -2.73 -13.78 -0.04
C LYS A 89 -1.72 -13.07 -0.91
N LYS A 90 -1.84 -11.74 -1.05
CA LYS A 90 -1.07 -10.98 -2.06
C LYS A 90 0.14 -10.26 -1.49
N ILE A 91 0.17 -9.88 -0.21
CA ILE A 91 1.32 -9.13 0.33
C ILE A 91 2.50 -10.07 0.57
N LEU A 92 3.59 -9.82 -0.14
CA LEU A 92 4.88 -10.46 0.08
C LEU A 92 5.78 -9.64 1.00
N GLN A 93 5.75 -8.31 0.87
CA GLN A 93 6.65 -7.42 1.59
C GLN A 93 5.98 -6.08 1.89
N ILE A 94 6.33 -5.50 3.04
CA ILE A 94 6.06 -4.11 3.36
C ILE A 94 7.38 -3.36 3.51
N SER A 95 7.50 -2.24 2.82
CA SER A 95 8.58 -1.26 2.98
C SER A 95 8.02 -0.06 3.70
N MET A 96 8.72 0.43 4.72
CA MET A 96 8.31 1.56 5.53
C MET A 96 9.54 2.38 5.92
N ASP A 97 9.31 3.60 6.40
CA ASP A 97 10.36 4.46 6.96
C ASP A 97 11.04 3.81 8.17
N ASP A 98 12.05 4.52 8.70
CA ASP A 98 12.92 4.10 9.81
C ASP A 98 12.19 3.29 10.89
N PRO A 99 12.87 2.30 11.53
CA PRO A 99 12.27 1.37 12.50
C PRO A 99 11.94 2.06 13.82
N ASN A 100 11.04 3.03 13.80
CA ASN A 100 10.54 3.74 14.95
C ASN A 100 9.50 2.87 15.70
N PRO A 101 9.21 3.16 16.98
CA PRO A 101 8.27 2.36 17.77
C PRO A 101 6.87 2.26 17.17
N VAL A 102 6.44 3.29 16.41
CA VAL A 102 5.14 3.34 15.75
C VAL A 102 5.09 2.36 14.57
N ASN A 103 6.11 2.35 13.71
CA ASN A 103 6.21 1.46 12.54
C ASN A 103 6.41 0.00 12.94
N GLN A 104 7.20 -0.25 13.99
CA GLN A 104 7.32 -1.59 14.58
C GLN A 104 5.98 -2.09 15.12
N LYS A 105 5.23 -1.24 15.83
CA LYS A 105 3.91 -1.60 16.34
C LYS A 105 2.90 -1.82 15.23
N PHE A 106 2.91 -0.97 14.19
CA PHE A 106 2.10 -1.15 12.98
C PHE A 106 2.35 -2.53 12.36
N LEU A 107 3.62 -2.92 12.15
CA LEU A 107 3.96 -4.22 11.55
C LEU A 107 3.50 -5.38 12.43
N LYS A 108 3.65 -5.27 13.76
CA LYS A 108 3.19 -6.29 14.71
C LYS A 108 1.66 -6.46 14.64
N ASP A 109 0.93 -5.35 14.70
CA ASP A 109 -0.53 -5.35 14.71
C ASP A 109 -1.06 -5.86 13.35
N LEU A 110 -0.47 -5.45 12.23
CA LEU A 110 -0.84 -5.97 10.90
C LEU A 110 -0.60 -7.48 10.77
N LYS A 111 0.54 -7.99 11.27
CA LYS A 111 0.80 -9.45 11.28
C LYS A 111 -0.23 -10.20 12.10
N ALA A 112 -0.64 -9.65 13.26
CA ALA A 112 -1.70 -10.25 14.07
C ALA A 112 -3.03 -10.32 13.31
N ASP A 113 -3.41 -9.23 12.63
CA ASP A 113 -4.63 -9.19 11.82
C ASP A 113 -4.62 -10.19 10.66
N LEU A 114 -3.49 -10.32 9.96
CA LEU A 114 -3.37 -11.27 8.84
C LEU A 114 -3.34 -12.74 9.29
N ASN A 115 -2.86 -13.00 10.52
CA ASN A 115 -2.82 -14.34 11.12
C ASN A 115 -4.11 -14.70 11.86
N THR A 116 -5.05 -13.77 11.99
CA THR A 116 -6.36 -14.10 12.57
C THR A 116 -7.16 -14.85 11.49
N ASP A 117 -7.37 -16.15 11.69
CA ASP A 117 -8.21 -16.96 10.82
C ASP A 117 -9.67 -16.56 11.03
N CYS A 118 -10.36 -16.19 9.94
CA CYS A 118 -11.82 -16.28 9.85
C CYS A 118 -12.17 -17.65 9.27
#